data_AF-X1IZJ7-F1
#
_entry.id   AF-X1IZJ7-F1
#
_cell.length_a   1.000
_cell.length_b   1.000
_cell.length_c   1.000
_cell.angle_alpha   90.00
_cell.angle_beta   90.00
_cell.angle_gamma   90.00
#
_symmetry.space_group_name_H-M   'P 1'
#
loop_
_entity.id
_entity.type
_entity.pdbx_description
1 polymer ?
#
loop_
_entity_poly.entity_id
_entity_poly.type
_entity_poly.pdbx_seq_one_letter_code
_entity_poly.pdbx_strand_id
1 'polypeptide(L)'
;MARRQKKKQPATTAPLSVSDRIQRQLAASAVQKTRQGERPTMRETAALKALEVEREEQQRWLYYHTVPKRHYVQLSGRSHGVLNKQADRHGIPLRGRTIDLQAVLGWLHDFLAKYAYRLKALDDADPLLQGASTPALEQYRQAKVDLVRLEVERQRGNLLPKDKVAQALSGLNSILREAGETLQRQYGDDAAAVLTEAVEDWARGWRETLDDDDS
;
A
#
# COMPACT_ATOMS: atom_id res chain seq x y z
N MET A 1 -20.94 -25.24 14.79
CA MET A 1 -19.87 -25.14 15.81
C MET A 1 -19.58 -23.65 16.07
N ALA A 2 -20.27 -23.02 17.02
CA ALA A 2 -20.20 -21.59 17.27
C ALA A 2 -19.03 -21.24 18.20
N ARG A 3 -18.08 -20.44 17.71
CA ARG A 3 -16.88 -19.98 18.43
C ARG A 3 -17.29 -18.89 19.44
N ARG A 4 -17.46 -19.28 20.71
CA ARG A 4 -17.71 -18.40 21.85
C ARG A 4 -16.54 -17.42 22.01
N GLN A 5 -16.78 -16.13 21.78
CA GLN A 5 -15.80 -15.07 22.07
C GLN A 5 -15.68 -14.92 23.59
N LYS A 6 -14.47 -15.13 24.14
CA LYS A 6 -14.14 -14.85 25.54
C LYS A 6 -14.20 -13.33 25.77
N LYS A 7 -15.20 -12.86 26.53
CA LYS A 7 -15.20 -11.51 27.13
C LYS A 7 -13.98 -11.38 28.03
N LYS A 8 -13.02 -10.53 27.65
CA LYS A 8 -11.89 -10.09 28.48
C LYS A 8 -12.48 -9.25 29.61
N GLN A 9 -12.40 -9.74 30.86
CA GLN A 9 -12.80 -8.98 32.04
C GLN A 9 -11.85 -7.77 32.21
N PRO A 10 -12.34 -6.59 32.63
CA PRO A 10 -11.49 -5.45 32.92
C PRO A 10 -10.58 -5.77 34.12
N ALA A 11 -9.30 -5.43 34.00
CA ALA A 11 -8.30 -5.67 35.03
C ALA A 11 -8.70 -5.01 36.35
N THR A 12 -8.79 -5.83 37.39
CA THR A 12 -9.04 -5.42 38.78
C THR A 12 -7.89 -4.57 39.27
N THR A 13 -8.19 -3.39 39.81
CA THR A 13 -7.23 -2.40 40.32
C THR A 13 -6.35 -3.03 41.40
N ALA A 14 -5.04 -3.13 41.15
CA ALA A 14 -4.09 -3.70 42.12
C ALA A 14 -4.07 -2.86 43.42
N PRO A 15 -3.92 -3.49 44.61
CA PRO A 15 -3.86 -2.76 45.87
C PRO A 15 -2.60 -1.88 45.92
N LEU A 16 -2.78 -0.62 46.34
CA LEU A 16 -1.70 0.36 46.49
C LEU A 16 -0.60 -0.14 47.43
N SER A 17 0.65 0.08 47.02
CA SER A 17 1.83 -0.34 47.79
C SER A 17 1.92 0.39 49.13
N VAL A 18 2.64 -0.22 50.08
CA VAL A 18 2.82 0.38 51.42
C VAL A 18 3.50 1.75 51.33
N SER A 19 4.45 1.92 50.41
CA SER A 19 5.11 3.21 50.13
C SER A 19 4.14 4.27 49.62
N ASP A 20 3.21 3.92 48.73
CA ASP A 20 2.24 4.89 48.18
C ASP A 20 1.28 5.40 49.26
N ARG A 21 0.91 4.51 50.21
CA ARG A 21 0.06 4.90 51.35
C ARG A 21 0.77 5.89 52.26
N ILE A 22 2.05 5.67 52.55
CA ILE A 22 2.86 6.58 53.37
C ILE A 22 3.03 7.93 52.66
N GLN A 23 3.30 7.94 51.36
CA GLN A 23 3.41 9.18 50.58
C GLN A 23 2.10 9.97 50.55
N ARG A 24 0.96 9.30 50.38
CA ARG A 24 -0.37 9.94 50.43
C ARG A 24 -0.69 10.51 51.80
N GLN A 25 -0.28 9.84 52.89
CA GLN A 25 -0.44 10.36 54.25
C GLN A 25 0.41 11.60 54.49
N LEU A 26 1.67 11.62 54.04
CA LEU A 26 2.55 12.78 54.13
C LEU A 26 2.07 13.97 53.27
N ALA A 27 1.52 13.71 52.09
CA ALA A 27 0.90 14.75 51.28
C ALA A 27 -0.38 15.31 51.92
N ALA A 28 -1.19 14.46 52.55
CA ALA A 28 -2.40 14.89 53.27
C ALA A 28 -2.07 15.75 54.49
N SER A 29 -1.04 15.38 55.26
CA SER A 29 -0.57 16.20 56.39
C SER A 29 -0.01 17.55 55.93
N ALA A 30 0.69 17.59 54.78
CA ALA A 30 1.16 18.82 54.16
C ALA A 30 0.01 19.80 53.82
N VAL A 31 -1.09 19.29 53.25
CA VAL A 31 -2.28 20.09 52.92
C VAL A 31 -2.96 20.60 54.19
N GLN A 32 -3.07 19.75 55.22
CA GLN A 32 -3.71 20.12 56.48
C GLN A 32 -2.92 21.22 57.22
N LYS A 33 -1.59 21.09 57.30
CA LYS A 33 -0.71 22.11 57.90
C LYS A 33 -0.79 23.45 57.16
N THR A 34 -0.77 23.42 55.82
CA THR A 34 -0.93 24.62 55.00
C THR A 34 -2.28 25.32 55.27
N ARG A 35 -3.37 24.56 55.41
CA ARG A 35 -4.71 25.11 55.75
C ARG A 35 -4.77 25.71 57.16
N GLN A 36 -3.97 25.18 58.09
CA GLN A 36 -3.85 25.67 59.46
C GLN A 36 -2.86 26.84 59.60
N GLY A 37 -2.20 27.25 58.52
CA GLY A 37 -1.19 28.31 58.52
C GLY A 37 0.21 27.88 59.00
N GLU A 38 0.41 26.59 59.23
CA GLU A 38 1.71 26.02 59.63
C GLU A 38 2.59 25.73 58.41
N ARG A 39 3.92 25.81 58.58
CA ARG A 39 4.88 25.47 57.52
C ARG A 39 5.06 23.95 57.43
N PRO A 40 4.73 23.31 56.29
CA PRO A 40 4.95 21.87 56.12
C PRO A 40 6.44 21.52 56.13
N THR A 41 6.77 20.31 56.57
CA THR A 41 8.16 19.83 56.58
C THR A 41 8.69 19.58 55.16
N MET A 42 10.03 19.55 54.98
CA MET A 42 10.67 19.25 53.70
C MET A 42 10.21 17.93 53.06
N ARG A 43 9.95 16.90 53.89
CA ARG A 43 9.45 15.60 53.40
C ARG A 43 8.00 15.67 52.95
N GLU A 44 7.18 16.44 53.66
CA GLU A 44 5.76 16.67 53.34
C GLU A 44 5.59 17.50 52.06
N THR A 45 6.40 18.55 51.87
CA THR A 45 6.37 19.35 50.63
C THR A 45 6.84 18.56 49.41
N ALA A 46 7.87 17.72 49.56
CA ALA A 46 8.32 16.83 48.49
C ALA A 46 7.25 15.79 48.10
N ALA A 47 6.59 15.18 49.10
CA ALA A 47 5.49 14.24 48.86
C ALA A 47 4.29 14.90 48.16
N LEU A 48 3.94 16.14 48.56
CA LEU A 48 2.88 16.92 47.92
C LEU A 48 3.20 17.21 46.45
N LYS A 49 4.41 17.67 46.14
CA LYS A 49 4.85 17.92 44.75
C LYS A 49 4.83 16.65 43.90
N ALA A 50 5.30 15.53 44.43
CA ALA A 50 5.28 14.26 43.70
C ALA A 50 3.83 13.84 43.34
N LEU A 51 2.90 14.02 44.28
CA LEU A 51 1.49 13.70 44.06
C LEU A 51 0.82 14.67 43.08
N GLU A 52 1.20 15.95 43.07
CA GLU A 52 0.75 16.90 42.05
C GLU A 52 1.21 16.51 40.66
N VAL A 53 2.48 16.14 40.49
CA VAL A 53 3.03 15.64 39.20
C VAL A 53 2.28 14.40 38.74
N GLU A 54 2.03 13.43 39.63
CA GLU A 54 1.27 12.21 39.30
C GLU A 54 -0.17 12.54 38.87
N ARG A 55 -0.83 13.47 39.56
CA ARG A 55 -2.18 13.93 39.20
C ARG A 55 -2.21 14.63 37.86
N GLU A 56 -1.24 15.51 37.59
CA GLU A 56 -1.11 16.17 36.30
C GLU A 56 -0.91 15.14 35.19
N GLU A 57 -0.05 14.15 35.40
CA GLU A 57 0.17 13.08 34.42
C GLU A 57 -1.11 12.30 34.16
N GLN A 58 -1.85 11.89 35.20
CA GLN A 58 -3.15 11.23 35.06
C GLN A 58 -4.16 12.10 34.32
N GLN A 59 -4.19 13.41 34.60
CA GLN A 59 -5.06 14.35 33.88
C GLN A 59 -4.65 14.50 32.41
N ARG A 60 -3.35 14.48 32.09
CA ARG A 60 -2.86 14.49 30.71
C ARG A 60 -3.29 13.22 29.97
N TRP A 61 -3.18 12.06 30.61
CA TRP A 61 -3.66 10.79 30.06
C TRP A 61 -5.16 10.80 29.79
N LEU A 62 -5.96 11.26 30.74
CA LEU A 62 -7.41 11.44 30.55
C LEU A 62 -7.71 12.40 29.40
N TYR A 63 -6.98 13.51 29.33
CA TYR A 63 -7.12 14.49 28.26
C TYR A 63 -6.85 13.88 26.88
N TYR A 64 -5.86 12.98 26.74
CA TYR A 64 -5.57 12.30 25.48
C TYR A 64 -6.72 11.41 24.99
N HIS A 65 -7.53 10.85 25.88
CA HIS A 65 -8.73 10.08 25.51
C HIS A 65 -9.91 10.97 25.09
N THR A 66 -9.94 12.23 25.51
CA THR A 66 -11.09 13.12 25.34
C THR A 66 -10.75 14.40 24.59
N VAL A 67 -9.76 14.36 23.68
CA VAL A 67 -9.29 15.57 22.99
C VAL A 67 -10.41 16.17 22.16
N PRO A 68 -10.77 17.46 22.37
CA PRO A 68 -11.75 18.12 21.53
C PRO A 68 -11.31 18.12 20.07
N LYS A 69 -12.22 17.82 19.15
CA LYS A 69 -11.91 17.72 17.72
C LYS A 69 -11.30 18.99 17.15
N ARG A 70 -11.66 20.16 17.69
CA ARG A 70 -11.05 21.45 17.35
C ARG A 70 -9.53 21.46 17.59
N HIS A 71 -9.09 20.92 18.72
CA HIS A 71 -7.66 20.83 19.06
C HIS A 71 -6.95 19.85 18.13
N TYR A 72 -7.58 18.71 17.83
CA TYR A 72 -7.03 17.77 16.86
C TYR A 72 -6.90 18.37 15.45
N VAL A 73 -7.89 19.16 15.01
CA VAL A 73 -7.84 19.90 13.74
C VAL A 73 -6.65 20.87 13.70
N GLN A 74 -6.43 21.60 14.79
CA GLN A 74 -5.29 22.49 14.92
C GLN A 74 -3.95 21.73 14.91
N LEU A 75 -3.87 20.58 15.58
CA LEU A 75 -2.69 19.73 15.63
C LEU A 75 -2.38 19.07 14.28
N SER A 76 -3.41 18.60 13.58
CA SER A 76 -3.26 17.88 12.31
C SER A 76 -3.09 18.81 11.10
N GLY A 77 -3.43 20.09 11.22
CA GLY A 77 -3.43 21.04 10.11
C GLY A 77 -4.49 20.73 9.03
N ARG A 78 -5.50 19.91 9.35
CA ARG A 78 -6.55 19.48 8.40
C ARG A 78 -7.92 20.00 8.81
N SER A 79 -8.78 20.30 7.85
CA SER A 79 -10.14 20.76 8.15
C SER A 79 -11.03 19.65 8.70
N HIS A 80 -12.06 20.03 9.46
CA HIS A 80 -13.06 19.10 10.01
C HIS A 80 -13.69 18.19 8.95
N GLY A 81 -14.00 18.74 7.77
CA GLY A 81 -14.60 17.99 6.67
C GLY A 81 -13.68 16.91 6.10
N VAL A 82 -12.38 17.22 5.95
CA VAL A 82 -11.38 16.24 5.49
C VAL A 82 -11.25 15.08 6.48
N LEU A 83 -11.15 15.39 7.77
CA LEU A 83 -11.04 14.36 8.81
C LEU A 83 -12.29 13.46 8.88
N ASN A 84 -13.49 14.03 8.71
CA ASN A 84 -14.72 13.24 8.64
C ASN A 84 -14.70 12.30 7.42
N LYS A 85 -14.36 12.81 6.24
CA LYS A 85 -14.25 11.97 5.03
C LYS A 85 -13.22 10.85 5.20
N GLN A 86 -12.09 11.13 5.87
CA GLN A 86 -11.07 10.12 6.17
C GLN A 86 -11.58 9.06 7.15
N ALA A 87 -12.27 9.48 8.22
CA ALA A 87 -12.91 8.56 9.15
C ALA A 87 -13.90 7.65 8.43
N ASP A 88 -14.68 8.18 7.49
CA ASP A 88 -15.70 7.45 6.74
C ASP A 88 -15.08 6.47 5.73
N ARG A 89 -14.04 6.92 5.02
CA ARG A 89 -13.38 6.13 3.98
C ARG A 89 -12.49 5.02 4.55
N HIS A 90 -11.76 5.30 5.62
CA HIS A 90 -10.72 4.41 6.13
C HIS A 90 -11.08 3.79 7.49
N GLY A 91 -12.20 4.18 8.10
CA GLY A 91 -12.62 3.69 9.41
C GLY A 91 -11.76 4.23 10.56
N ILE A 92 -11.12 5.39 10.38
CA ILE A 92 -10.28 6.00 11.42
C ILE A 92 -11.18 6.47 12.58
N PRO A 93 -10.83 6.22 13.86
CA PRO A 93 -11.63 6.63 15.02
C PRO A 93 -11.55 8.15 15.30
N LEU A 94 -11.89 8.97 14.30
CA LEU A 94 -11.90 10.44 14.35
C LEU A 94 -13.33 11.04 14.30
N ARG A 95 -14.37 10.18 14.31
CA ARG A 95 -15.77 10.63 14.34
C ARG A 95 -16.14 11.12 15.74
N GLY A 96 -17.04 12.10 15.79
CA GLY A 96 -17.54 12.70 17.04
C GLY A 96 -16.96 14.09 17.34
N ARG A 97 -17.37 14.63 18.50
CA ARG A 97 -16.93 15.95 19.01
C ARG A 97 -15.61 15.87 19.77
N THR A 98 -15.36 14.74 20.41
CA THR A 98 -14.12 14.39 21.10
C THR A 98 -13.49 13.19 20.40
N ILE A 99 -12.16 13.17 20.37
CA ILE A 99 -11.35 12.15 19.70
C ILE A 99 -10.48 11.50 20.77
N ASP A 100 -10.47 10.17 20.76
CA ASP A 100 -9.51 9.38 21.54
C ASP A 100 -8.21 9.25 20.75
N LEU A 101 -7.16 9.97 21.16
CA LEU A 101 -5.87 9.92 20.51
C LEU A 101 -5.22 8.54 20.58
N GLN A 102 -5.42 7.81 21.67
CA GLN A 102 -4.84 6.49 21.83
C GLN A 102 -5.49 5.49 20.86
N ALA A 103 -6.81 5.58 20.68
CA ALA A 103 -7.51 4.77 19.68
C ALA A 103 -7.03 5.09 18.25
N VAL A 104 -6.79 6.37 17.93
CA VAL A 104 -6.25 6.80 16.63
C VAL A 104 -4.84 6.29 16.42
N LEU A 105 -3.97 6.38 17.41
CA LEU A 105 -2.59 5.87 17.35
C LEU A 105 -2.55 4.35 17.22
N GLY A 106 -3.36 3.64 18.01
CA GLY A 106 -3.51 2.19 17.88
C GLY A 106 -3.96 1.78 16.48
N TRP A 107 -5.00 2.45 15.96
CA TRP A 107 -5.47 2.23 14.59
C TRP A 107 -4.37 2.52 13.55
N LEU A 108 -3.58 3.58 13.73
CA LEU A 108 -2.48 3.93 12.81
C LEU A 108 -1.41 2.83 12.80
N HIS A 109 -1.01 2.33 13.96
CA HIS A 109 -0.02 1.26 14.05
C HIS A 109 -0.56 -0.05 13.48
N ASP A 110 -1.81 -0.40 13.75
CA ASP A 110 -2.46 -1.58 13.16
C ASP A 110 -2.57 -1.46 11.63
N PHE A 111 -2.91 -0.26 11.13
CA PHE A 111 -2.95 0.04 9.71
C PHE A 111 -1.56 -0.12 9.07
N LEU A 112 -0.54 0.51 9.65
CA LEU A 112 0.84 0.40 9.16
C LEU A 112 1.33 -1.04 9.19
N ALA A 113 1.10 -1.78 10.27
CA ALA A 113 1.49 -3.19 10.36
C ALA A 113 0.77 -4.05 9.30
N LYS A 114 -0.54 -3.83 9.10
CA LYS A 114 -1.33 -4.57 8.11
C LYS A 114 -0.90 -4.29 6.67
N TYR A 115 -0.51 -3.05 6.37
CA TYR A 115 -0.18 -2.62 5.01
C TYR A 115 1.33 -2.42 4.78
N ALA A 116 2.19 -2.70 5.75
CA ALA A 116 3.64 -2.48 5.70
C ALA A 116 4.27 -3.10 4.44
N TYR A 117 3.89 -4.33 4.09
CA TYR A 117 4.40 -5.00 2.90
C TYR A 117 3.99 -4.29 1.61
N ARG A 118 2.75 -3.79 1.53
CA ARG A 118 2.27 -3.05 0.35
C ARG A 118 2.87 -1.66 0.26
N LEU A 119 3.05 -0.99 1.39
CA LEU A 119 3.71 0.31 1.48
C LEU A 119 5.18 0.19 1.06
N LYS A 120 5.88 -0.86 1.51
CA LYS A 120 7.24 -1.17 1.07
C LYS A 120 7.31 -1.50 -0.42
N ALA A 121 6.36 -2.29 -0.93
CA ALA A 121 6.26 -2.57 -2.36
C ALA A 121 5.89 -1.34 -3.20
N LEU A 122 5.30 -0.29 -2.59
CA LEU A 122 5.01 1.00 -3.22
C LEU A 122 6.21 1.95 -3.17
N ASP A 123 7.07 1.86 -2.16
CA ASP A 123 8.38 2.53 -2.13
C ASP A 123 9.35 1.88 -3.11
N ASP A 124 9.30 0.55 -3.25
CA ASP A 124 10.01 -0.20 -4.29
C ASP A 124 9.34 -0.03 -5.68
N ALA A 125 8.13 0.53 -5.73
CA ALA A 125 7.49 0.89 -7.00
C ALA A 125 8.07 2.21 -7.50
N ASP A 126 8.60 2.15 -8.71
CA ASP A 126 9.23 3.22 -9.48
C ASP A 126 8.86 4.66 -9.01
N PRO A 127 9.80 5.38 -8.36
CA PRO A 127 9.61 6.75 -7.88
C PRO A 127 9.10 7.74 -8.94
N LEU A 128 9.26 7.42 -10.23
CA LEU A 128 8.72 8.20 -11.34
C LEU A 128 7.18 8.17 -11.44
N LEU A 129 6.50 7.23 -10.78
CA LEU A 129 5.04 7.15 -10.84
C LEU A 129 4.33 8.01 -9.78
N GLN A 130 5.04 8.43 -8.72
CA GLN A 130 4.48 9.22 -7.61
C GLN A 130 4.96 10.67 -7.67
N GLY A 131 4.22 11.54 -8.39
CA GLY A 131 4.52 12.96 -8.51
C GLY A 131 3.51 13.71 -9.38
N ALA A 132 3.52 15.05 -9.28
CA ALA A 132 2.72 15.94 -10.12
C ALA A 132 2.94 15.62 -11.60
N SER A 133 1.85 15.63 -12.39
CA SER A 133 1.85 15.29 -13.81
C SER A 133 2.70 16.27 -14.62
N THR A 134 3.94 15.88 -14.87
CA THR A 134 4.79 16.52 -15.88
C THR A 134 4.65 15.76 -17.21
N PRO A 135 4.74 16.43 -18.38
CA PRO A 135 4.54 15.79 -19.68
C PRO A 135 5.43 14.56 -19.93
N ALA A 136 6.67 14.56 -19.41
CA ALA A 136 7.59 13.43 -19.52
C ALA A 136 7.10 12.19 -18.71
N LEU A 137 6.45 12.41 -17.56
CA LEU A 137 5.90 11.33 -16.75
C LEU A 137 4.64 10.72 -17.38
N GLU A 138 3.87 11.50 -18.14
CA GLU A 138 2.73 10.99 -18.89
C GLU A 138 3.16 10.09 -20.04
N GLN A 139 4.18 10.48 -20.82
CA GLN A 139 4.75 9.61 -21.86
C GLN A 139 5.28 8.30 -21.29
N TYR A 140 5.96 8.35 -20.14
CA TYR A 140 6.45 7.16 -19.46
C TYR A 140 5.31 6.24 -18.98
N ARG A 141 4.24 6.82 -18.42
CA ARG A 141 3.03 6.06 -18.03
C ARG A 141 2.36 5.41 -19.24
N GLN A 142 2.28 6.12 -20.36
CA GLN A 142 1.71 5.61 -21.61
C GLN A 142 2.50 4.38 -22.10
N ALA A 143 3.83 4.51 -22.22
CA ALA A 143 4.70 3.42 -22.64
C ALA A 143 4.59 2.19 -21.70
N LYS A 144 4.41 2.40 -20.40
CA LYS A 144 4.22 1.31 -19.43
C LYS A 144 2.85 0.64 -19.57
N VAL A 145 1.80 1.39 -19.86
CA VAL A 145 0.47 0.84 -20.17
C VAL A 145 0.55 -0.02 -21.43
N ASP A 146 1.28 0.44 -22.45
CA ASP A 146 1.43 -0.29 -23.71
C ASP A 146 2.23 -1.59 -23.51
N LEU A 147 3.28 -1.58 -22.69
CA LEU A 147 4.00 -2.81 -22.31
C LEU A 147 3.09 -3.82 -21.60
N VAL A 148 2.26 -3.35 -20.66
CA VAL A 148 1.31 -4.23 -19.96
C VAL A 148 0.27 -4.78 -20.91
N ARG A 149 -0.22 -3.99 -21.88
CA ARG A 149 -1.13 -4.46 -22.93
C ARG A 149 -0.48 -5.54 -23.77
N LEU A 150 0.74 -5.33 -24.26
CA LEU A 150 1.48 -6.33 -25.03
C LEU A 150 1.68 -7.62 -24.25
N GLU A 151 1.98 -7.55 -22.96
CA GLU A 151 2.13 -8.74 -22.12
C GLU A 151 0.80 -9.50 -21.94
N VAL A 152 -0.32 -8.78 -21.78
CA VAL A 152 -1.66 -9.39 -21.72
C VAL A 152 -2.01 -10.07 -23.04
N GLU A 153 -1.74 -9.44 -24.18
CA GLU A 153 -2.00 -10.02 -25.50
C GLU A 153 -1.08 -11.24 -25.78
N ARG A 154 0.16 -11.21 -25.29
CA ARG A 154 1.05 -12.38 -25.29
C ARG A 154 0.48 -13.54 -24.47
N GLN A 155 -0.03 -13.27 -23.27
CA GLN A 155 -0.63 -14.31 -22.41
C GLN A 155 -1.94 -14.86 -22.96
N ARG A 156 -2.71 -14.03 -23.67
CA ARG A 156 -3.91 -14.45 -24.41
C ARG A 156 -3.60 -15.30 -25.64
N GLY A 157 -2.32 -15.37 -26.06
CA GLY A 157 -1.88 -16.11 -27.23
C GLY A 157 -2.12 -15.39 -28.54
N ASN A 158 -2.45 -14.09 -28.50
CA ASN A 158 -2.70 -13.28 -29.70
C ASN A 158 -1.40 -12.79 -30.36
N LEU A 159 -0.27 -12.85 -29.65
CA LEU A 159 1.05 -12.48 -30.17
C LEU A 159 1.94 -13.72 -30.36
N LEU A 160 2.44 -13.90 -31.57
CA LEU A 160 3.43 -14.93 -31.89
C LEU A 160 4.84 -14.34 -31.77
N PRO A 161 5.79 -15.02 -31.09
CA PRO A 161 7.18 -14.58 -31.05
C PRO A 161 7.78 -14.60 -32.46
N LYS A 162 8.32 -13.45 -32.90
CA LYS A 162 8.92 -13.29 -34.23
C LYS A 162 9.95 -14.38 -34.56
N ASP A 163 10.80 -14.73 -33.60
CA ASP A 163 11.83 -15.76 -33.79
C ASP A 163 11.24 -17.14 -34.09
N LYS A 164 10.12 -17.48 -33.44
CA LYS A 164 9.43 -18.75 -33.70
C LYS A 164 8.79 -18.77 -35.08
N VAL A 165 8.20 -17.66 -35.51
CA VAL A 165 7.64 -17.52 -36.86
C VAL A 165 8.75 -17.62 -37.90
N ALA A 166 9.86 -16.90 -37.70
CA ALA A 166 11.02 -16.96 -38.59
C ALA A 166 11.60 -18.38 -38.68
N GLN A 167 11.72 -19.09 -37.55
CA GLN A 167 12.18 -20.47 -37.52
C GLN A 167 11.23 -21.42 -38.26
N ALA A 168 9.92 -21.29 -38.04
CA ALA A 168 8.92 -22.11 -38.72
C ALA A 168 8.93 -21.89 -40.24
N LEU A 169 8.98 -20.63 -40.69
CA LEU A 169 9.08 -20.27 -42.11
C LEU A 169 10.39 -20.76 -42.73
N SER A 170 11.50 -20.70 -42.00
CA SER A 170 12.79 -21.25 -42.45
C SER A 170 12.69 -22.75 -42.70
N GLY A 171 12.05 -23.48 -41.77
CA GLY A 171 11.82 -24.92 -41.93
C GLY A 171 10.94 -25.26 -43.12
N LEU A 172 9.86 -24.49 -43.33
CA LEU A 172 8.99 -24.63 -44.50
C LEU A 172 9.77 -24.41 -45.80
N ASN A 173 10.61 -23.39 -45.86
CA ASN A 173 11.41 -23.09 -47.05
C ASN A 173 12.38 -24.24 -47.41
N SER A 174 13.00 -24.87 -46.40
CA SER A 174 13.84 -26.05 -46.64
C SER A 174 13.05 -27.20 -47.27
N ILE A 175 11.84 -27.48 -46.78
CA ILE A 175 10.98 -28.54 -47.32
C ILE A 175 10.56 -28.23 -48.76
N LEU A 176 10.16 -26.98 -49.03
CA LEU A 176 9.76 -26.55 -50.38
C LEU A 176 10.91 -26.67 -51.38
N ARG A 177 12.12 -26.30 -50.97
CA ARG A 177 13.32 -26.45 -51.81
C ARG A 177 13.61 -27.91 -52.13
N GLU A 178 13.58 -28.80 -51.14
CA GLU A 178 13.79 -30.24 -51.36
C GLU A 178 12.71 -30.85 -52.27
N ALA A 179 11.46 -30.40 -52.14
CA ALA A 179 10.38 -30.78 -53.03
C ALA A 179 10.64 -30.32 -54.48
N GLY A 180 11.09 -29.06 -54.67
CA GLY A 180 11.47 -28.53 -55.98
C GLY A 180 12.60 -29.32 -56.62
N GLU A 181 13.68 -29.61 -55.88
CA GLU A 181 14.79 -30.43 -56.35
C GLU A 181 14.37 -31.87 -56.70
N THR A 182 13.35 -32.40 -56.01
CA THR A 182 12.78 -33.73 -56.30
C THR A 182 11.92 -33.71 -57.56
N LEU A 183 11.06 -32.70 -57.72
CA LEU A 183 10.24 -32.51 -58.92
C LEU A 183 11.12 -32.33 -60.16
N GLN A 184 12.15 -31.49 -60.05
CA GLN A 184 13.10 -31.26 -61.14
C GLN A 184 13.77 -32.56 -61.59
N ARG A 185 14.23 -33.39 -60.64
CA ARG A 185 14.89 -34.67 -60.95
C ARG A 185 13.95 -35.69 -61.58
N GLN A 186 12.68 -35.74 -61.17
CA GLN A 186 11.74 -36.77 -61.61
C GLN A 186 10.97 -36.40 -62.87
N TYR A 187 10.67 -35.10 -63.05
CA TYR A 187 9.73 -34.61 -64.06
C TYR A 187 10.31 -33.49 -64.93
N GLY A 188 11.54 -33.05 -64.69
CA GLY A 188 12.22 -32.01 -65.46
C GLY A 188 11.92 -30.59 -64.95
N ASP A 189 12.52 -29.60 -65.63
CA ASP A 189 12.52 -28.20 -65.19
C ASP A 189 11.12 -27.56 -65.18
N ASP A 190 10.25 -27.94 -66.13
CA ASP A 190 8.88 -27.42 -66.23
C ASP A 190 8.07 -27.71 -64.96
N ALA A 191 8.25 -28.87 -64.33
CA ALA A 191 7.55 -29.23 -63.10
C ALA A 191 8.05 -28.43 -61.89
N ALA A 192 9.36 -28.11 -61.84
CA ALA A 192 9.93 -27.29 -60.78
C ALA A 192 9.55 -25.80 -60.93
N ALA A 193 9.36 -25.33 -62.16
CA ALA A 193 8.90 -23.97 -62.44
C ALA A 193 7.51 -23.69 -61.83
N VAL A 194 6.57 -24.64 -61.94
CA VAL A 194 5.23 -24.52 -61.35
C VAL A 194 5.28 -24.33 -59.83
N LEU A 195 6.15 -25.05 -59.13
CA LEU A 195 6.30 -24.88 -57.68
C LEU A 195 6.91 -23.51 -57.33
N THR A 196 7.88 -23.07 -58.12
CA THR A 196 8.56 -21.78 -57.92
C THR A 196 7.57 -20.62 -58.09
N GLU A 197 6.79 -20.64 -59.16
CA GLU A 197 5.74 -19.65 -59.43
C GLU A 197 4.71 -19.60 -58.29
N ALA A 198 4.25 -20.76 -57.81
CA ALA A 198 3.32 -20.82 -56.69
C ALA A 198 3.89 -20.22 -55.39
N VAL A 199 5.18 -20.42 -55.11
CA VAL A 199 5.85 -19.84 -53.93
C VAL A 199 6.01 -18.32 -54.09
N GLU A 200 6.33 -17.84 -55.28
CA GLU A 200 6.44 -16.41 -55.57
C GLU A 200 5.09 -15.69 -55.45
N ASP A 201 4.03 -16.30 -55.95
CA ASP A 201 2.67 -15.78 -55.82
C ASP A 201 2.21 -15.73 -54.37
N TRP A 202 2.49 -16.78 -53.59
CA TRP A 202 2.25 -16.78 -52.15
C TRP A 202 3.03 -15.66 -51.45
N ALA A 203 4.31 -15.48 -51.79
CA ALA A 203 5.16 -14.45 -51.20
C ALA A 203 4.70 -13.02 -51.56
N ARG A 204 4.06 -12.84 -52.72
CA ARG A 204 3.46 -11.56 -53.14
C ARG A 204 2.21 -11.26 -52.30
N GLY A 205 1.27 -12.20 -52.22
CA GLY A 205 0.05 -12.03 -51.42
C GLY A 205 0.33 -11.84 -49.92
N TRP A 206 1.37 -12.50 -49.40
CA TRP A 206 1.81 -12.33 -48.01
C TRP A 206 2.36 -10.92 -47.73
N ARG A 207 3.06 -10.29 -48.69
CA ARG A 207 3.53 -8.91 -48.53
C ARG A 207 2.37 -7.92 -48.52
N GLU A 208 1.44 -8.06 -49.44
CA GLU A 208 0.24 -7.21 -49.53
C GLU A 208 -0.56 -7.24 -48.22
N THR A 209 -0.76 -8.43 -47.65
CA THR A 209 -1.50 -8.57 -46.38
C THR A 209 -0.76 -8.01 -45.16
N LEU A 210 0.57 -7.92 -45.18
CA LEU A 210 1.33 -7.34 -44.07
C LEU A 210 1.51 -5.82 -44.20
N ASP A 211 1.61 -5.30 -45.43
CA ASP A 211 1.78 -3.87 -45.67
C ASP A 211 0.46 -3.08 -45.46
N ASP A 212 -0.71 -3.72 -45.63
CA ASP A 212 -2.03 -3.10 -45.38
C ASP A 212 -2.31 -2.79 -43.90
N ASP A 213 -1.56 -3.34 -42.95
CA ASP A 213 -1.72 -3.12 -41.49
C ASP A 213 -0.98 -1.87 -40.96
N ASP A 214 -0.19 -1.17 -41.78
CA ASP A 214 0.60 0.03 -41.40
C ASP A 214 -0.05 1.38 -41.81
N SER A 215 -1.33 1.37 -42.25
CA SER A 215 -2.13 2.58 -42.62
C SER A 215 -3.25 2.91 -41.63
#